data_AF-A0A511NJZ8-F1
#
_entry.id   AF-A0A511NJZ8-F1
#
_cell.length_a   1.000
_cell.length_b   1.000
_cell.length_c   1.000
_cell.angle_alpha   90.00
_cell.angle_beta   90.00
_cell.angle_gamma   90.00
#
_symmetry.space_group_name_H-M   'P 1'
#
loop_
_entity.id
_entity.type
_entity.pdbx_description
1 polymer ?
#
loop_
_entity_poly.entity_id
_entity_poly.type
_entity_poly.pdbx_seq_one_letter_code
_entity_poly.pdbx_strand_id
1 'polypeptide(L)'
;MIQGIFFPSEAAFKIKPPMLYSKSNTSQNTIVKNEKEMEKIVNELKTLKVKRDQNALQREDSLRIEYLFNHYQKLKNAGSTGSNLSKNQKE
;
A
#
# COMPACT_ATOMS: atom_id res chain seq x y z
N MET A 1 25.87 58.94 9.50
CA MET A 1 25.04 57.81 9.05
C MET A 1 25.01 56.77 10.16
N ILE A 2 23.83 56.43 10.69
CA ILE A 2 23.64 55.24 11.53
C ILE A 2 22.38 54.56 10.99
N GLN A 3 22.57 53.36 10.45
CA GLN A 3 21.52 52.52 9.88
C GLN A 3 20.77 51.86 11.04
N GLY A 4 19.48 52.19 11.23
CA GLY A 4 18.66 51.57 12.26
C GLY A 4 18.43 50.09 11.98
N ILE A 5 18.60 49.25 12.99
CA ILE A 5 18.23 47.82 12.94
C ILE A 5 16.73 47.68 13.22
N PHE A 6 16.01 47.05 12.29
CA PHE A 6 14.57 46.83 12.37
C PHE A 6 14.29 45.42 12.93
N PHE A 7 13.62 45.35 14.08
CA PHE A 7 13.16 44.10 14.68
C PHE A 7 11.67 43.91 14.39
N PRO A 8 11.26 42.84 13.70
CA PRO A 8 9.85 42.59 13.42
C PRO A 8 9.09 42.27 14.71
N SER A 9 7.91 42.86 14.88
CA SER A 9 7.01 42.59 16.03
C SER A 9 6.53 41.14 16.02
N GLU A 10 6.21 40.60 17.20
CA GLU A 10 5.83 39.20 17.50
C GLU A 10 4.72 38.62 16.58
N ALA A 11 3.92 39.48 15.94
CA ALA A 11 2.90 39.08 14.96
C ALA A 11 3.44 38.65 13.58
N ALA A 12 4.71 38.93 13.25
CA ALA A 12 5.28 38.68 11.91
C ALA A 12 5.50 37.19 11.59
N PHE A 13 5.49 36.31 12.59
CA PHE A 13 5.70 34.86 12.42
C PHE A 13 4.40 34.03 12.43
N LYS A 14 3.22 34.64 12.22
CA LYS A 14 1.96 33.89 12.06
C LYS A 14 1.78 33.24 10.68
N ILE A 15 2.82 33.21 9.85
CA ILE A 15 2.78 32.49 8.57
C ILE A 15 2.93 31.01 8.90
N LYS A 16 1.80 30.30 8.99
CA LYS A 16 1.83 28.83 9.04
C LYS A 16 2.57 28.36 7.78
N PRO A 17 3.70 27.64 7.91
CA PRO A 17 4.40 27.14 6.74
C PRO A 17 3.45 26.24 5.96
N PRO A 18 3.47 26.29 4.61
CA PRO A 18 2.64 25.41 3.81
C PRO A 18 2.98 23.96 4.17
N MET A 19 1.95 23.15 4.41
CA MET A 19 2.14 21.72 4.62
C MET A 19 2.61 21.10 3.32
N LEU A 20 3.89 20.77 3.22
CA LEU A 20 4.48 20.38 1.94
C LEU A 20 4.09 18.97 1.47
N TYR A 21 3.63 18.06 2.33
CA TYR A 21 3.27 16.69 1.93
C TYR A 21 2.22 16.04 2.87
N SER A 22 1.11 15.54 2.30
CA SER A 22 0.18 14.66 3.02
C SER A 22 0.77 13.24 3.08
N LYS A 23 1.07 12.74 4.29
CA LYS A 23 1.61 11.39 4.50
C LYS A 23 0.62 10.25 4.15
N SER A 24 -0.62 10.56 3.77
CA SER A 24 -1.69 9.57 3.54
C SER A 24 -1.68 8.92 2.15
N ASN A 25 -1.04 9.53 1.15
CA ASN A 25 -1.21 9.07 -0.24
C ASN A 25 -0.36 7.83 -0.56
N THR A 26 0.69 7.56 0.22
CA THR A 26 1.56 6.40 -0.01
C THR A 26 0.87 5.10 0.38
N SER A 27 0.16 5.07 1.52
CA SER A 27 -0.56 3.86 1.97
C SER A 27 -1.73 3.52 1.06
N GLN A 28 -2.47 4.52 0.57
CA GLN A 28 -3.55 4.32 -0.39
C GLN A 28 -3.05 3.74 -1.72
N ASN A 29 -1.92 4.25 -2.25
CA ASN A 29 -1.31 3.71 -3.45
C ASN A 29 -0.84 2.25 -3.28
N THR A 30 -0.33 1.88 -2.10
CA THR A 30 0.05 0.48 -1.84
C THR A 30 -1.16 -0.46 -1.80
N ILE A 31 -2.31 -0.02 -1.29
CA ILE A 31 -3.54 -0.82 -1.25
C ILE A 31 -4.06 -1.06 -2.68
N VAL A 32 -4.19 -0.01 -3.47
CA VAL A 32 -4.66 -0.09 -4.88
C VAL A 32 -3.71 -0.96 -5.71
N LYS A 33 -2.39 -0.83 -5.49
CA LYS A 33 -1.40 -1.70 -6.15
C LYS A 33 -1.57 -3.16 -5.74
N ASN A 34 -1.76 -3.44 -4.44
CA ASN A 34 -1.93 -4.80 -3.95
C ASN A 34 -3.21 -5.46 -4.48
N GLU A 35 -4.32 -4.71 -4.55
CA GLU A 35 -5.57 -5.20 -5.14
C GLU A 35 -5.40 -5.59 -6.61
N LYS A 36 -4.70 -4.76 -7.39
CA LYS A 36 -4.41 -5.06 -8.80
C LYS A 36 -3.52 -6.29 -8.97
N GLU A 37 -2.52 -6.48 -8.10
CA GLU A 37 -1.69 -7.69 -8.13
C GLU A 37 -2.47 -8.93 -7.69
N MET A 38 -3.36 -8.81 -6.69
CA MET A 38 -4.27 -9.89 -6.30
C MET A 38 -5.19 -10.31 -7.44
N GLU A 39 -5.75 -9.36 -8.19
CA GLU A 39 -6.60 -9.64 -9.35
C GLU A 39 -5.84 -10.44 -10.43
N LYS A 40 -4.59 -10.06 -10.73
CA LYS A 40 -3.75 -10.82 -11.67
C LYS A 40 -3.53 -12.26 -11.23
N ILE A 41 -3.24 -12.47 -9.95
CA ILE A 41 -3.04 -13.81 -9.39
C ILE A 41 -4.31 -14.66 -9.56
N VAL A 42 -5.49 -14.09 -9.26
CA VAL A 42 -6.77 -14.79 -9.39
C VAL A 42 -7.05 -15.16 -10.85
N ASN A 43 -6.74 -14.28 -11.80
CA ASN A 43 -6.90 -14.54 -13.23
C ASN A 43 -5.98 -15.68 -13.72
N GLU A 44 -4.73 -15.71 -13.24
CA GLU A 44 -3.79 -16.79 -13.57
C GLU A 44 -4.27 -18.13 -12.98
N LEU A 45 -4.66 -18.15 -11.71
CA LEU A 45 -5.22 -19.33 -11.05
C LEU A 45 -6.49 -19.85 -11.75
N LYS A 46 -7.36 -18.96 -12.25
CA LYS A 46 -8.54 -19.35 -13.03
C LYS A 46 -8.16 -20.08 -14.31
N THR A 47 -7.11 -19.61 -14.99
CA THR A 47 -6.60 -20.27 -16.21
C THR A 47 -6.04 -21.65 -15.91
N LEU A 48 -5.29 -21.79 -14.80
CA LEU A 48 -4.76 -23.08 -14.35
C LEU A 48 -5.87 -24.05 -13.92
N LYS A 49 -6.98 -23.53 -13.35
CA LYS A 49 -8.17 -24.32 -13.08
C LYS A 49 -8.80 -24.88 -14.36
N VAL A 50 -8.92 -24.07 -15.42
CA VAL A 50 -9.45 -24.56 -16.71
C VAL A 50 -8.54 -25.66 -17.29
N LYS A 51 -7.21 -25.50 -17.22
CA LYS A 51 -6.27 -26.56 -17.64
C LYS A 51 -6.47 -27.87 -16.85
N ARG A 52 -6.68 -27.76 -15.53
CA ARG A 52 -7.00 -28.91 -14.67
C ARG A 52 -8.30 -29.58 -15.10
N ASP A 53 -9.34 -28.81 -15.39
CA ASP A 53 -10.63 -29.33 -15.87
C ASP A 53 -10.47 -30.08 -17.21
N GLN A 54 -9.50 -29.68 -18.03
CA GLN A 54 -9.12 -30.33 -19.28
C GLN A 54 -8.12 -31.51 -19.11
N ASN A 55 -7.74 -31.86 -17.88
CA ASN A 55 -6.70 -32.86 -17.57
C ASN A 55 -5.33 -32.58 -18.22
N ALA A 56 -5.04 -31.31 -18.56
CA ALA A 56 -3.82 -30.88 -19.23
C ALA A 56 -2.81 -30.21 -18.27
N LEU A 57 -2.97 -30.43 -16.97
CA LEU A 57 -2.14 -29.79 -15.94
C LEU A 57 -0.79 -30.49 -15.81
N GLN A 58 0.31 -29.74 -15.88
CA GLN A 58 1.66 -30.29 -15.73
C GLN A 58 2.21 -30.13 -14.31
N ARG A 59 3.33 -30.77 -13.98
CA ARG A 59 3.97 -30.64 -12.65
C ARG A 59 4.46 -29.21 -12.39
N GLU A 60 4.90 -28.53 -13.44
CA GLU A 60 5.36 -27.14 -13.40
C GLU A 60 4.20 -26.22 -13.02
N ASP A 61 2.99 -26.52 -13.51
CA ASP A 61 1.77 -25.81 -13.13
C ASP A 61 1.48 -26.00 -11.63
N SER A 62 1.74 -27.18 -11.04
CA SER A 62 1.58 -27.39 -9.59
C SER A 62 2.47 -26.47 -8.75
N LEU A 63 3.76 -26.35 -9.12
CA LEU A 63 4.70 -25.44 -8.46
C LEU A 63 4.23 -23.98 -8.60
N ARG A 64 3.73 -23.62 -9.79
CA ARG A 64 3.21 -22.28 -10.07
C ARG A 64 1.97 -21.97 -9.23
N ILE A 65 1.05 -22.92 -9.08
CA ILE A 65 -0.15 -22.77 -8.23
C ILE A 65 0.25 -22.52 -6.78
N GLU A 66 1.21 -23.29 -6.23
CA GLU A 66 1.70 -23.11 -4.86
C GLU A 66 2.31 -21.71 -4.67
N TYR A 67 3.16 -21.29 -5.60
CA TYR A 67 3.75 -19.95 -5.58
C TYR A 67 2.68 -18.85 -5.59
N LEU A 68 1.72 -18.94 -6.51
CA LEU A 68 0.64 -17.95 -6.65
C LEU A 68 -0.23 -17.88 -5.40
N PHE A 69 -0.58 -19.03 -4.83
CA PHE A 69 -1.35 -19.10 -3.59
C PHE A 69 -0.60 -18.42 -2.43
N ASN A 70 0.68 -18.76 -2.24
CA ASN A 70 1.50 -18.16 -1.19
C ASN A 70 1.67 -16.65 -1.39
N HIS A 71 1.81 -16.20 -2.63
CA HIS A 71 1.93 -14.77 -2.95
C HIS A 71 0.63 -14.01 -2.64
N TYR A 72 -0.52 -14.56 -3.01
CA TYR A 72 -1.84 -14.00 -2.70
C TYR A 72 -2.06 -13.86 -1.18
N GLN A 73 -1.70 -14.89 -0.42
CA GLN A 73 -1.84 -14.88 1.04
C GLN A 73 -0.98 -13.79 1.68
N LYS A 74 0.24 -13.57 1.17
CA LYS A 74 1.10 -12.47 1.63
C LYS A 74 0.49 -11.09 1.34
N LEU A 75 -0.06 -10.88 0.14
CA LEU A 75 -0.71 -9.61 -0.23
C LEU A 75 -1.94 -9.34 0.62
N LYS A 76 -2.78 -10.36 0.85
CA LYS A 76 -3.97 -10.28 1.70
C LYS A 76 -3.61 -9.95 3.15
N ASN A 77 -2.59 -10.60 3.71
CA ASN A 77 -2.16 -10.38 5.09
C ASN A 77 -1.48 -9.01 5.27
N ALA A 78 -0.72 -8.54 4.26
CA ALA A 78 -0.11 -7.22 4.27
C ALA A 78 -1.14 -6.08 4.24
N GLY A 79 -2.29 -6.27 3.59
CA GLY A 79 -3.42 -5.34 3.66
C GLY A 79 -4.17 -5.36 5.00
N SER A 80 -4.19 -6.49 5.69
CA SER A 80 -4.95 -6.70 6.95
C SER A 80 -4.24 -6.21 8.21
N THR A 81 -2.91 -6.08 8.22
CA THR A 81 -2.14 -5.65 9.41
C THR A 81 -2.14 -4.13 9.60
N GLY A 82 -2.44 -3.34 8.57
CA GLY A 82 -2.52 -1.88 8.65
C GLY A 82 -3.76 -1.34 9.38
N SER A 83 -4.84 -2.14 9.53
CA SER A 83 -6.10 -1.70 10.15
C SER A 83 -6.22 -2.01 11.64
N ASN A 84 -5.29 -2.77 12.23
CA ASN A 84 -5.37 -3.22 13.63
C ASN A 84 -4.49 -2.44 14.61
N LEU A 85 -3.68 -1.47 14.15
CA LEU A 85 -2.76 -0.72 15.03
C LEU A 85 -3.35 0.61 15.56
N SER A 86 -4.53 1.05 15.11
CA SER A 86 -5.10 2.35 15.50
C SER A 86 -6.12 2.31 16.65
N LYS A 87 -6.35 1.16 17.31
CA LYS A 87 -7.39 1.02 18.35
C LYS A 87 -6.90 1.08 19.80
N ASN A 88 -5.59 1.13 20.05
CA ASN A 88 -5.03 1.09 21.42
C ASN A 88 -4.25 2.36 21.80
N GLN A 89 -4.79 3.54 21.49
CA GLN A 89 -4.29 4.82 22.04
C GLN A 89 -5.47 5.77 22.29
N LYS A 90 -6.35 5.38 23.21
CA LYS A 90 -7.22 6.28 23.97
C LYS A 90 -7.81 5.50 25.12
N GLU A 91 -7.12 5.54 26.25
CA GLU A 91 -7.66 5.58 27.61
C GLU A 91 -6.53 5.94 28.57
#